data_AF-A0A7K0IVV9-F1
#
_entry.id   AF-A0A7K0IVV9-F1
#
_cell.length_a   1.000
_cell.length_b   1.000
_cell.length_c   1.000
_cell.angle_alpha   90.00
_cell.angle_beta   90.00
_cell.angle_gamma   90.00
#
_symmetry.space_group_name_H-M   'P 1'
#
loop_
_entity.id
_entity.type
_entity.pdbx_description
1 polymer ?
#
loop_
_entity_poly.entity_id
_entity_poly.type
_entity_poly.pdbx_seq_one_letter_code
_entity_poly.pdbx_strand_id
1 'polypeptide(L)'
;MKPFNIVLIEPEIPPNTGNIARLCAATGAVLHLVGKLGFSIDDRYLKRAGLDYWEFVALKQWPDLATLQASEPDGRFFYLSTKVARSYLQAGFKAGDFIVFGKETKGLPEELLAANPDTSITIPMPAGSVRSLNLSTSAGIVLYEAMRQAEMIG
;
A
#
# COMPACT_ATOMS: atom_id res chain seq x y z
N MET A 1 14.69 4.91 12.77
CA MET A 1 13.29 5.39 12.71
C MET A 1 12.40 4.22 12.29
N LYS A 2 11.13 4.14 12.71
CA LYS A 2 10.25 3.02 12.30
C LYS A 2 9.98 3.08 10.78
N PRO A 3 10.10 1.98 10.02
CA PRO A 3 9.81 1.98 8.59
C PRO A 3 8.31 2.19 8.33
N PHE A 4 7.96 2.79 7.19
CA PHE A 4 6.57 2.76 6.71
C PHE A 4 6.16 1.36 6.29
N ASN A 5 4.84 1.11 6.30
CA ASN A 5 4.28 -0.19 5.97
C ASN A 5 3.31 -0.04 4.79
N ILE A 6 3.57 -0.74 3.67
CA ILE A 6 2.65 -0.82 2.54
C ILE A 6 1.83 -2.09 2.67
N VAL A 7 0.51 -1.96 2.70
CA VAL A 7 -0.42 -3.08 2.86
C VAL A 7 -1.24 -3.26 1.59
N LEU A 8 -1.14 -4.44 0.97
CA LEU A 8 -1.94 -4.81 -0.20
C LEU A 8 -2.96 -5.87 0.20
N ILE A 9 -4.25 -5.51 0.14
CA ILE A 9 -5.36 -6.42 0.42
C ILE A 9 -5.77 -7.13 -0.86
N GLU A 10 -5.58 -8.45 -0.87
CA GLU A 10 -5.96 -9.37 -1.94
C GLU A 10 -5.50 -8.91 -3.34
N PRO A 11 -4.21 -8.54 -3.53
CA PRO A 11 -3.72 -8.04 -4.82
C PRO A 11 -3.90 -9.09 -5.92
N GLU A 12 -4.31 -8.63 -7.10
CA GLU A 12 -4.71 -9.51 -8.20
C GLU A 12 -3.66 -9.56 -9.32
N ILE A 13 -2.88 -8.49 -9.51
CA ILE A 13 -1.97 -8.35 -10.66
C ILE A 13 -0.51 -8.49 -10.20
N PRO A 14 0.18 -9.63 -10.48
CA PRO A 14 1.54 -9.86 -10.00
C PRO A 14 2.56 -8.76 -10.38
N PRO A 15 2.54 -8.18 -11.60
CA PRO A 15 3.43 -7.06 -11.93
C PRO A 15 3.35 -5.85 -10.99
N ASN A 16 2.16 -5.51 -10.49
CA ASN A 16 2.02 -4.39 -9.55
C ASN A 16 2.70 -4.70 -8.22
N THR A 17 2.48 -5.90 -7.69
CA THR A 17 3.12 -6.36 -6.46
C THR A 17 4.65 -6.41 -6.60
N GLY A 18 5.17 -6.87 -7.74
CA GLY A 18 6.61 -6.86 -8.02
C GLY A 18 7.20 -5.45 -8.02
N ASN A 19 6.53 -4.49 -8.67
CA ASN A 19 6.95 -3.09 -8.66
C ASN A 19 6.91 -2.47 -7.25
N ILE A 20 5.89 -2.81 -6.46
CA ILE A 20 5.77 -2.33 -5.07
C ILE A 20 6.83 -2.99 -4.18
N ALA A 21 7.15 -4.27 -4.39
CA ALA A 21 8.24 -4.94 -3.69
C ALA A 21 9.57 -4.23 -3.96
N ARG A 22 9.84 -3.87 -5.22
CA ARG A 22 11.02 -3.06 -5.58
C ARG A 22 11.02 -1.69 -4.90
N LEU A 23 9.88 -1.02 -4.87
CA LEU A 23 9.70 0.25 -4.15
C LEU A 23 10.05 0.09 -2.66
N CYS A 24 9.49 -0.92 -2.00
CA CYS A 24 9.76 -1.21 -0.59
C CYS A 24 11.24 -1.50 -0.31
N ALA A 25 11.91 -2.29 -1.17
CA ALA A 25 13.34 -2.53 -1.07
C ALA A 25 14.16 -1.23 -1.19
N ALA A 26 13.77 -0.32 -2.09
CA ALA A 26 14.46 0.95 -2.30
C ALA A 26 14.26 1.95 -1.16
N THR A 27 13.10 1.92 -0.48
CA THR A 27 12.74 2.89 0.57
C THR A 27 12.91 2.35 1.99
N GLY A 28 13.22 1.06 2.15
CA GLY A 28 13.24 0.38 3.45
C GLY A 28 11.85 0.19 4.07
N ALA A 29 10.78 0.36 3.29
CA ALA A 29 9.41 0.11 3.76
C ALA A 29 9.14 -1.40 3.85
N VAL A 30 8.23 -1.79 4.75
CA VAL A 30 7.78 -3.18 4.89
C VAL A 30 6.60 -3.41 3.95
N LEU A 31 6.62 -4.52 3.21
CA LEU A 31 5.50 -4.95 2.38
C LEU A 31 4.65 -5.98 3.13
N HIS A 32 3.36 -5.71 3.26
CA HIS A 32 2.36 -6.61 3.85
C HIS A 32 1.41 -7.08 2.75
N LEU A 33 1.31 -8.39 2.57
CA LEU A 33 0.31 -9.02 1.70
C LEU A 33 -0.77 -9.63 2.58
N VAL A 34 -2.03 -9.25 2.34
CA VAL A 34 -3.16 -9.58 3.21
C VAL A 34 -4.22 -10.33 2.42
N GLY A 35 -4.72 -11.44 2.96
CA GLY A 35 -5.81 -12.20 2.36
C GLY A 35 -5.37 -13.08 1.19
N LYS A 36 -6.35 -13.48 0.38
CA LYS A 36 -6.12 -14.39 -0.75
C LYS A 36 -5.53 -13.63 -1.95
N LEU A 37 -4.27 -13.92 -2.25
CA LEU A 37 -3.59 -13.34 -3.41
C LEU A 37 -4.15 -13.93 -4.72
N GLY A 38 -4.27 -13.09 -5.75
CA GLY A 38 -4.67 -13.53 -7.09
C GLY A 38 -3.57 -14.27 -7.87
N PHE A 39 -2.39 -14.46 -7.27
CA PHE A 39 -1.22 -15.07 -7.87
C PHE A 39 -0.40 -15.82 -6.81
N SER A 40 0.52 -16.69 -7.25
CA SER A 40 1.49 -17.31 -6.36
C SER A 40 2.72 -16.42 -6.17
N ILE A 41 3.20 -16.27 -4.94
CA ILE A 41 4.46 -15.55 -4.65
C ILE A 41 5.66 -16.32 -5.21
N ASP A 42 5.55 -17.64 -5.29
CA ASP A 42 6.57 -18.52 -5.89
C ASP A 42 6.59 -18.46 -7.43
N ASP A 43 5.62 -17.75 -8.03
CA ASP A 43 5.48 -17.70 -9.47
C ASP A 43 6.73 -17.08 -10.11
N ARG A 44 7.17 -17.74 -11.18
CA ARG A 44 8.36 -17.40 -11.96
C ARG A 44 8.27 -15.99 -12.53
N TYR A 45 7.06 -15.43 -12.67
CA TYR A 45 6.82 -14.05 -13.08
C TYR A 45 7.29 -13.00 -12.09
N LEU A 46 7.21 -13.29 -10.78
CA LEU A 46 7.87 -12.44 -9.79
C LEU A 46 9.38 -12.60 -10.00
N LYS A 47 9.93 -13.81 -9.96
CA LYS A 47 11.40 -14.04 -10.10
C LYS A 47 12.04 -13.52 -11.41
N ARG A 48 11.29 -13.41 -12.52
CA ARG A 48 11.81 -12.97 -13.84
C ARG A 48 11.96 -11.46 -14.02
N ALA A 49 11.46 -10.62 -13.10
CA ALA A 49 11.63 -9.17 -13.22
C ALA A 49 13.06 -8.66 -12.92
N GLY A 50 14.10 -9.51 -13.07
CA GLY A 50 15.51 -9.15 -12.89
C GLY A 50 15.89 -8.97 -11.43
N LEU A 51 15.59 -9.97 -10.61
CA LEU A 51 15.15 -9.76 -9.25
C LEU A 51 16.19 -10.09 -8.16
N ASP A 52 17.28 -9.33 -8.13
CA ASP A 52 18.23 -9.29 -7.01
C ASP A 52 17.64 -8.60 -5.76
N TYR A 53 16.46 -7.97 -5.88
CA TYR A 53 15.90 -7.14 -4.80
C TYR A 53 15.00 -7.88 -3.79
N TRP A 54 14.45 -9.06 -4.11
CA TRP A 54 13.49 -9.77 -3.22
C TRP A 54 14.11 -10.12 -1.86
N GLU A 55 15.41 -10.41 -1.81
CA GLU A 55 16.13 -10.68 -0.56
C GLU A 55 16.18 -9.46 0.36
N PHE A 56 16.04 -8.25 -0.20
CA PHE A 56 16.02 -7.00 0.55
C PHE A 56 14.61 -6.51 0.89
N VAL A 57 13.56 -7.22 0.45
CA VAL A 57 12.17 -6.87 0.77
C VAL A 57 11.81 -7.46 2.12
N ALA A 58 11.52 -6.59 3.09
CA ALA A 58 10.85 -6.99 4.32
C ALA A 58 9.39 -7.34 4.02
N LEU A 59 9.12 -8.60 3.66
CA LEU A 59 7.79 -9.12 3.32
C LEU A 59 7.13 -9.80 4.54
N LYS A 60 5.87 -9.45 4.81
CA LYS A 60 4.99 -10.14 5.78
C LYS A 60 3.68 -10.56 5.10
N GLN A 61 3.16 -11.72 5.49
CA GLN A 61 1.88 -12.23 4.98
C GLN A 61 0.88 -12.40 6.12
N TRP A 62 -0.39 -12.09 5.83
CA TRP A 62 -1.47 -12.09 6.82
C TRP A 62 -2.72 -12.74 6.23
N PRO A 63 -3.47 -13.53 7.04
CA PRO A 63 -4.71 -14.14 6.58
C PRO A 63 -5.81 -13.12 6.29
N ASP A 64 -5.85 -12.01 7.05
CA ASP A 64 -6.83 -10.95 6.93
C ASP A 64 -6.31 -9.64 7.57
N LEU A 65 -7.01 -8.53 7.30
CA LEU A 65 -6.64 -7.21 7.79
C LEU A 65 -6.78 -7.10 9.32
N ALA A 66 -7.76 -7.77 9.91
CA ALA A 66 -8.01 -7.72 11.34
C ALA A 66 -6.84 -8.34 12.13
N THR A 67 -6.26 -9.44 11.62
CA THR A 67 -5.08 -10.08 12.20
C THR A 67 -3.86 -9.17 12.15
N LEU A 68 -3.66 -8.45 11.03
CA LEU A 68 -2.60 -7.44 10.94
C LEU A 68 -2.82 -6.31 11.95
N GLN A 69 -4.03 -5.77 12.03
CA GLN A 69 -4.37 -4.69 12.98
C GLN A 69 -4.18 -5.14 14.44
N ALA A 70 -4.58 -6.37 14.78
CA ALA A 70 -4.38 -6.93 16.11
C ALA A 70 -2.91 -7.11 16.49
N SER A 71 -2.03 -7.35 15.51
CA SER A 71 -0.58 -7.45 15.73
C SER A 71 0.10 -6.09 15.98
N GLU A 72 -0.55 -5.00 15.57
CA GLU A 72 -0.04 -3.63 15.65
C GLU A 72 -1.12 -2.71 16.27
N PRO A 73 -1.45 -2.89 17.56
CA PRO A 73 -2.58 -2.23 18.21
C PRO A 73 -2.48 -0.69 18.24
N ASP A 74 -1.25 -0.16 18.23
CA ASP A 74 -0.97 1.29 18.16
C ASP A 74 -0.72 1.77 16.72
N GLY A 75 -0.95 0.89 15.73
CA GLY A 75 -0.73 1.16 14.31
C GLY A 75 -1.72 2.18 13.76
N ARG A 76 -1.21 3.15 12.99
CA ARG A 76 -2.04 4.14 12.30
C ARG A 76 -2.22 3.71 10.85
N PHE A 77 -3.47 3.40 10.48
CA PHE A 77 -3.81 2.89 9.15
C PHE A 77 -4.49 3.98 8.31
N PHE A 78 -3.91 4.25 7.14
CA PHE A 78 -4.46 5.12 6.11
C PHE A 78 -4.97 4.29 4.94
N TYR A 79 -6.22 4.52 4.54
CA TYR A 79 -6.91 3.70 3.56
C TYR A 79 -7.03 4.45 2.23
N LEU A 80 -6.30 4.03 1.21
CA LEU A 80 -6.32 4.71 -0.09
C LEU A 80 -7.47 4.22 -0.96
N SER A 81 -8.35 5.13 -1.38
CA SER A 81 -9.49 4.82 -2.24
C SER A 81 -9.89 6.00 -3.12
N THR A 82 -10.41 5.74 -4.31
CA THR A 82 -11.04 6.76 -5.17
C THR A 82 -12.46 7.10 -4.73
N LYS A 83 -13.03 6.35 -3.77
CA LYS A 83 -14.41 6.51 -3.26
C LYS A 83 -14.53 7.54 -2.13
N VAL A 84 -13.45 8.25 -1.80
CA VAL A 84 -13.40 9.25 -0.73
C VAL A 84 -12.84 10.57 -1.23
N ALA A 85 -13.12 11.65 -0.52
CA ALA A 85 -12.78 13.01 -0.96
C ALA A 85 -11.51 13.60 -0.32
N ARG A 86 -11.07 13.09 0.84
CA ARG A 86 -9.92 13.64 1.58
C ARG A 86 -8.63 13.37 0.80
N SER A 87 -7.87 14.41 0.49
CA SER A 87 -6.60 14.28 -0.24
C SER A 87 -5.53 13.65 0.65
N TYR A 88 -4.68 12.78 0.09
CA TYR A 88 -3.49 12.25 0.76
C TYR A 88 -2.53 13.36 1.23
N LEU A 89 -2.53 14.52 0.57
CA LEU A 89 -1.72 15.68 0.96
C LEU A 89 -2.17 16.31 2.28
N GLN A 90 -3.38 16.00 2.75
CA GLN A 90 -3.93 16.48 4.02
C GLN A 90 -3.70 15.47 5.15
N ALA A 91 -3.18 14.27 4.85
CA ALA A 91 -2.78 13.33 5.87
C ALA A 91 -1.53 13.86 6.59
N GLY A 92 -1.50 13.74 7.92
CA GLY A 92 -0.30 13.97 8.73
C GLY A 92 0.43 12.66 8.96
N PHE A 93 1.21 12.21 7.97
CA PHE A 93 1.96 10.97 8.05
C PHE A 93 3.09 11.06 9.09
N LYS A 94 3.35 9.93 9.75
CA LYS A 94 4.46 9.74 10.67
C LYS A 94 5.15 8.42 10.39
N ALA A 95 6.43 8.34 10.73
CA ALA A 95 7.19 7.11 10.62
C ALA A 95 6.47 5.94 11.35
N GLY A 96 6.36 4.79 10.67
CA GLY A 96 5.63 3.63 11.17
C GLY A 96 4.17 3.52 10.70
N ASP A 97 3.61 4.53 10.03
CA ASP A 97 2.23 4.45 9.54
C ASP A 97 2.05 3.34 8.48
N PHE A 98 0.83 2.80 8.42
CA PHE A 98 0.39 1.79 7.47
C PHE A 98 -0.42 2.44 6.36
N ILE A 99 -0.03 2.23 5.11
CA ILE A 99 -0.73 2.73 3.93
C ILE A 99 -1.35 1.54 3.22
N VAL A 100 -2.68 1.49 3.26
CA VAL A 100 -3.50 0.34 2.87
C VAL A 100 -4.12 0.56 1.51
N PHE A 101 -3.93 -0.41 0.63
CA PHE A 101 -4.46 -0.44 -0.73
C PHE A 101 -5.33 -1.68 -0.90
N GLY A 102 -6.45 -1.54 -1.60
CA GLY A 102 -7.29 -2.66 -2.01
C GLY A 102 -6.86 -3.26 -3.34
N LYS A 103 -7.47 -4.39 -3.68
CA LYS A 103 -7.32 -5.06 -4.97
C LYS A 103 -7.63 -4.14 -6.14
N GLU A 104 -6.98 -4.34 -7.27
CA GLU A 104 -7.03 -3.43 -8.42
C GLU A 104 -8.43 -3.30 -9.02
N THR A 105 -9.22 -4.37 -9.02
CA THR A 105 -10.55 -4.37 -9.67
C THR A 105 -11.63 -3.64 -8.87
N LYS A 106 -11.59 -3.73 -7.54
CA LYS A 106 -12.68 -3.26 -6.65
C LYS A 106 -12.25 -2.20 -5.64
N GLY A 107 -10.95 -2.05 -5.41
CA GLY A 107 -10.40 -1.24 -4.33
C GLY A 107 -10.78 -1.81 -2.96
N LEU A 108 -10.84 -0.92 -1.97
CA LEU A 108 -11.21 -1.28 -0.61
C LEU A 108 -12.73 -1.41 -0.43
N PRO A 109 -13.20 -2.29 0.48
CA PRO A 109 -14.61 -2.37 0.86
C PRO A 109 -15.13 -1.03 1.39
N GLU A 110 -16.36 -0.66 1.02
CA GLU A 110 -16.95 0.62 1.44
C GLU A 110 -17.21 0.69 2.95
N GLU A 111 -17.58 -0.43 3.56
CA GLU A 111 -17.74 -0.55 5.01
C GLU A 111 -16.45 -0.22 5.77
N LEU A 112 -15.29 -0.65 5.23
CA LEU A 112 -13.99 -0.31 5.82
C LEU A 112 -13.71 1.19 5.74
N LEU A 113 -14.04 1.83 4.61
CA LEU A 113 -13.86 3.28 4.44
C LEU A 113 -14.80 4.08 5.34
N ALA A 114 -16.06 3.65 5.43
CA ALA A 114 -17.09 4.27 6.27
C ALA A 114 -16.76 4.16 7.76
N ALA A 115 -16.13 3.06 8.18
CA ALA A 115 -15.65 2.88 9.55
C ALA A 115 -14.40 3.73 9.87
N ASN A 116 -13.68 4.21 8.85
CA ASN A 116 -12.41 4.94 9.01
C ASN A 116 -12.41 6.27 8.20
N PRO A 117 -13.37 7.17 8.41
CA PRO A 117 -13.54 8.36 7.55
C PRO A 117 -12.36 9.34 7.66
N ASP A 118 -11.68 9.39 8.81
CA ASP A 118 -10.58 10.32 9.04
C ASP A 118 -9.24 9.89 8.44
N THR A 119 -9.05 8.60 8.20
CA THR A 119 -7.81 8.08 7.61
C THR A 119 -8.04 7.48 6.22
N SER A 120 -9.27 7.53 5.72
CA SER A 120 -9.57 7.26 4.33
C SER A 120 -9.18 8.45 3.46
N ILE A 121 -8.25 8.22 2.53
CA ILE A 121 -7.62 9.25 1.70
C ILE A 121 -7.66 8.86 0.22
N THR A 122 -7.47 9.86 -0.65
CA THR A 122 -7.43 9.68 -2.10
C THR A 122 -6.28 10.45 -2.73
N ILE A 123 -5.85 10.04 -3.93
CA ILE A 123 -5.00 10.85 -4.80
C ILE A 123 -5.94 11.66 -5.70
N PRO A 124 -6.01 12.99 -5.57
CA PRO A 124 -6.85 13.81 -6.45
C PRO A 124 -6.42 13.62 -7.91
N MET A 125 -7.40 13.37 -8.78
CA MET A 125 -7.20 13.26 -10.23
C MET A 125 -8.11 14.26 -10.95
N PRO A 126 -7.65 14.90 -12.04
CA PRO A 126 -8.53 15.65 -12.93
C PRO A 126 -9.67 14.74 -13.43
N ALA A 127 -10.90 15.27 -13.42
CA ALA A 127 -12.07 14.48 -13.81
C ALA A 127 -12.01 14.04 -15.28
N GLY A 128 -12.45 12.80 -15.55
CA GLY A 128 -12.85 12.37 -16.90
C GLY A 128 -11.82 11.61 -17.73
N SER A 129 -10.55 11.50 -17.32
CA SER A 129 -9.53 10.81 -18.13
C SER A 129 -9.39 9.31 -17.81
N VAL A 130 -9.40 8.94 -16.52
CA VAL A 130 -9.24 7.56 -16.05
C VAL A 130 -10.00 7.33 -14.74
N ARG A 131 -10.36 6.07 -14.44
CA ARG A 131 -11.07 5.68 -13.20
C ARG A 131 -10.17 5.65 -11.96
N SER A 132 -8.89 5.31 -12.15
CA SER A 132 -7.88 5.21 -11.10
C SER A 132 -6.50 5.19 -11.72
N LEU A 133 -5.49 5.54 -10.91
CA LEU A 133 -4.09 5.27 -11.24
C LEU A 133 -3.77 3.79 -11.11
N ASN A 134 -2.68 3.35 -11.74
CA ASN A 134 -2.10 2.05 -11.48
C ASN A 134 -1.75 1.90 -9.97
N LEU A 135 -1.92 0.68 -9.43
CA LEU A 135 -1.70 0.40 -8.00
C LEU A 135 -0.25 0.71 -7.57
N SER A 136 0.74 0.25 -8.34
CA SER A 136 2.16 0.49 -8.02
C SER A 136 2.54 1.98 -8.12
N THR A 137 1.98 2.70 -9.10
CA THR A 137 2.13 4.15 -9.20
C THR A 137 1.52 4.86 -7.99
N SER A 138 0.32 4.45 -7.57
CA SER A 138 -0.36 5.02 -6.40
C SER A 138 0.44 4.80 -5.12
N ALA A 139 0.98 3.59 -4.94
CA ALA A 139 1.85 3.28 -3.81
C ALA A 139 3.10 4.15 -3.77
N GLY A 140 3.77 4.34 -4.91
CA GLY A 140 4.92 5.25 -5.02
C GLY A 140 4.59 6.69 -4.64
N ILE A 141 3.51 7.24 -5.18
CA ILE A 141 3.08 8.63 -4.90
C ILE A 141 2.85 8.85 -3.41
N VAL A 142 2.07 8.00 -2.76
CA VAL A 142 1.70 8.20 -1.35
C VAL A 142 2.88 7.91 -0.42
N LEU A 143 3.67 6.87 -0.71
CA LEU A 143 4.82 6.52 0.13
C LEU A 143 5.88 7.63 0.15
N TYR A 144 6.24 8.18 -1.01
CA TYR A 144 7.24 9.25 -1.07
C TYR A 144 6.75 10.53 -0.38
N GLU A 145 5.46 10.89 -0.50
CA GLU A 145 4.92 12.02 0.28
C GLU A 145 4.94 11.74 1.79
N ALA A 146 4.56 10.53 2.20
CA ALA A 146 4.59 10.15 3.62
C ALA A 146 6.02 10.23 4.19
N MET A 147 7.01 9.74 3.44
CA MET A 147 8.42 9.82 3.81
C MET A 147 8.93 11.26 3.84
N ARG A 148 8.49 12.12 2.92
CA ARG A 148 8.82 13.56 2.93
C ARG A 148 8.28 14.25 4.18
N GLN A 149 7.02 13.97 4.56
CA GLN A 149 6.43 14.53 5.77
C GLN A 149 7.11 14.05 7.06
N ALA A 150 7.60 12.80 7.06
CA ALA A 150 8.29 12.21 8.19
C ALA A 150 9.81 12.49 8.21
N GLU A 151 10.32 13.34 7.32
CA GLU A 151 11.76 13.69 7.22
C GLU A 151 12.65 12.44 7.04
N MET A 152 12.13 11.42 6.35
CA MET A 152 12.84 10.16 6.07
C MET A 152 13.54 10.17 4.71
N ILE A 153 13.22 11.13 3.86
CA ILE A 153 13.89 11.42 2.60
C ILE A 153 14.03 12.93 2.49
N GLY A 154 15.25 13.39 2.19
CA GLY A 154 15.56 14.82 2.04
C GLY A 154 15.48 15.58 3.35
#